data_AF-A0AAW9HXT8-F1
#
_entry.id   AF-A0AAW9HXT8-F1
#
_cell.length_a   1.000
_cell.length_b   1.000
_cell.length_c   1.000
_cell.angle_alpha   90.00
_cell.angle_beta   90.00
_cell.angle_gamma   90.00
#
_symmetry.space_group_name_H-M   'P 1'
#
loop_
_entity.id
_entity.type
_entity.pdbx_description
1 polymer ?
#
loop_
_entity_poly.entity_id
_entity_poly.type
_entity_poly.pdbx_seq_one_letter_code
_entity_poly.pdbx_strand_id
1 'polypeptide(L)'
;MSTWLFIDCFLLILIIWWIYDLLKGEFLINKLGAKASFGWLIGILITTIILIIITFPLVKNTYEIKTFIRDSRLNQYISSYKLSGFRNSTVIAKGNDKFEQLDNDLKFEYMESVRKNIISIVSYNYGIGDGGYIEIHEMISDMKVEVDVGEDKYVTKGSTLKLNGEVLYK
;
A
#
# COMPACT_ATOMS: atom_id res chain seq x y z
N MET A 1 20.16 -11.21 1.08
CA MET A 1 19.13 -11.49 0.08
C MET A 1 17.80 -11.09 0.71
N SER A 2 17.07 -10.12 0.17
CA SER A 2 15.84 -9.66 0.83
C SER A 2 14.83 -10.80 0.84
N THR A 3 14.10 -10.95 1.95
CA THR A 3 13.07 -11.99 2.15
C THR A 3 12.02 -11.99 1.04
N TRP A 4 11.91 -10.89 0.30
CA TRP A 4 11.00 -10.68 -0.82
C TRP A 4 11.45 -11.37 -2.11
N LEU A 5 12.74 -11.29 -2.47
CA LEU A 5 13.29 -12.09 -3.57
C LEU A 5 13.09 -13.59 -3.32
N PHE A 6 13.11 -14.02 -2.06
CA PHE A 6 12.85 -15.42 -1.70
C PHE A 6 11.38 -15.80 -1.93
N ILE A 7 10.42 -14.95 -1.54
CA ILE A 7 8.99 -15.19 -1.76
C ILE A 7 8.66 -15.17 -3.26
N ASP A 8 9.21 -14.21 -4.01
CA ASP A 8 9.02 -14.10 -5.45
C ASP A 8 9.60 -15.31 -6.19
N CYS A 9 10.82 -15.74 -5.82
CA CYS A 9 11.42 -16.96 -6.35
C CYS A 9 10.63 -18.22 -5.94
N PHE A 10 10.10 -18.28 -4.72
CA PHE A 10 9.33 -19.43 -4.24
C PHE A 10 7.97 -19.54 -4.96
N LEU A 11 7.28 -18.43 -5.17
CA LEU A 11 6.07 -18.36 -5.99
C LEU A 11 6.34 -18.75 -7.44
N LEU A 12 7.44 -18.27 -8.03
CA LEU A 12 7.87 -18.68 -9.37
C LEU A 12 8.16 -20.18 -9.45
N ILE A 13 8.86 -20.74 -8.45
CA ILE A 13 9.15 -22.18 -8.37
C ILE A 13 7.85 -22.98 -8.24
N LEU A 14 6.90 -22.53 -7.42
CA LEU A 14 5.59 -23.17 -7.28
C LEU A 14 4.81 -23.11 -8.59
N ILE A 15 4.81 -21.98 -9.29
CA ILE A 15 4.14 -21.82 -10.60
C ILE A 15 4.80 -22.72 -11.65
N ILE A 16 6.13 -22.76 -11.71
CA ILE A 16 6.89 -23.62 -12.64
C ILE A 16 6.62 -25.10 -12.33
N TRP A 17 6.60 -25.49 -11.06
CA TRP A 17 6.29 -26.85 -10.62
C TRP A 17 4.86 -27.24 -10.99
N TRP A 18 3.88 -26.34 -10.79
CA TRP A 18 2.50 -26.57 -11.18
C TRP A 18 2.31 -26.67 -12.69
N ILE A 19 2.99 -25.82 -13.47
CA ILE A 19 3.01 -25.89 -14.94
C ILE A 19 3.66 -27.20 -15.39
N TYR A 20 4.74 -27.63 -14.74
CA TYR A 20 5.42 -28.89 -15.04
C TYR A 20 4.51 -30.10 -14.78
N ASP A 21 3.81 -30.15 -13.65
CA ASP A 21 2.83 -31.20 -13.33
C ASP A 21 1.63 -31.18 -14.28
N LEU A 22 1.18 -30.00 -14.70
CA LEU A 22 0.11 -29.82 -15.69
C LEU A 22 0.53 -30.31 -17.09
N LEU A 23 1.78 -30.04 -17.50
CA LEU A 23 2.36 -30.49 -18.76
C LEU A 23 2.63 -32.00 -18.78
N LYS A 24 2.95 -32.60 -17.63
CA LYS A 24 3.18 -34.05 -17.51
C LYS A 24 1.92 -34.89 -17.71
N GLY A 25 0.73 -34.30 -17.69
CA GLY A 25 -0.52 -34.94 -18.10
C GLY A 25 -0.98 -36.16 -17.26
N GLU A 26 -0.15 -36.67 -16.35
CA GLU A 26 -0.43 -37.91 -15.62
C GLU A 26 -1.48 -37.72 -14.50
N PHE A 27 -1.60 -36.51 -13.93
CA PHE A 27 -2.50 -36.31 -12.78
C PHE A 27 -3.99 -36.18 -13.17
N LEU A 28 -4.30 -35.67 -14.37
CA LEU A 28 -5.68 -35.33 -14.76
C LEU A 28 -6.33 -36.33 -15.71
N ILE A 29 -5.55 -37.06 -16.50
CA ILE A 29 -6.08 -38.01 -17.49
C ILE A 29 -6.69 -39.25 -16.81
N ASN A 30 -6.20 -39.64 -15.63
CA ASN A 30 -6.55 -40.93 -15.03
C ASN A 30 -7.74 -40.94 -14.04
N LYS A 31 -8.38 -39.80 -13.70
CA LYS A 31 -9.45 -39.82 -12.68
C LYS A 31 -10.68 -38.94 -12.88
N LEU A 32 -10.66 -37.95 -13.78
CA LEU A 32 -11.79 -37.04 -13.99
C LEU A 32 -11.92 -36.73 -15.49
N GLY A 33 -13.02 -37.17 -16.11
CA GLY A 33 -13.34 -37.04 -17.53
C GLY A 33 -12.67 -35.85 -18.23
N ALA A 34 -11.68 -36.17 -19.07
CA ALA A 34 -10.50 -35.36 -19.39
C ALA A 34 -10.69 -34.07 -20.20
N LYS A 35 -11.93 -33.55 -20.36
CA LYS A 35 -12.16 -32.29 -21.09
C LYS A 35 -12.77 -31.18 -20.23
N ALA A 36 -13.65 -31.51 -19.30
CA ALA A 36 -14.30 -30.51 -18.44
C ALA A 36 -13.43 -30.10 -17.24
N SER A 37 -12.63 -31.03 -16.71
CA SER A 37 -11.75 -30.80 -15.55
C SER A 37 -10.53 -29.93 -15.87
N PHE A 38 -9.97 -30.06 -17.08
CA PHE A 38 -8.79 -29.32 -17.50
C PHE A 38 -9.08 -27.83 -17.77
N GLY A 39 -10.21 -27.53 -18.41
CA GLY A 39 -10.66 -26.14 -18.64
C GLY A 39 -10.97 -25.41 -17.33
N TRP A 40 -11.54 -26.10 -16.34
CA TRP A 40 -11.77 -25.57 -14.99
C TRP A 40 -10.47 -25.21 -14.27
N LEU A 41 -9.44 -26.05 -14.37
CA LEU A 41 -8.14 -25.80 -13.75
C LEU A 41 -7.41 -24.62 -14.38
N ILE A 42 -7.43 -24.50 -15.70
CA ILE A 42 -6.87 -23.34 -16.41
C ILE A 42 -7.63 -22.06 -15.99
N GLY A 43 -8.95 -22.13 -15.88
CA GLY A 43 -9.77 -21.00 -15.40
C GLY A 43 -9.39 -20.56 -13.98
N ILE A 44 -9.20 -21.50 -13.06
CA ILE A 44 -8.74 -21.21 -11.68
C ILE A 44 -7.34 -20.59 -11.69
N LEU A 45 -6.42 -21.12 -12.50
CA LEU A 45 -5.05 -20.60 -12.62
C LEU A 45 -5.05 -19.15 -13.12
N ILE A 46 -5.76 -18.86 -14.22
CA ILE A 46 -5.86 -17.52 -14.80
C ILE A 46 -6.50 -16.55 -13.78
N THR A 47 -7.58 -16.97 -13.13
CA THR A 47 -8.26 -16.15 -12.11
C THR A 47 -7.31 -15.83 -10.95
N THR A 48 -6.54 -16.81 -10.50
CA THR A 48 -5.55 -16.63 -9.42
C THR A 48 -4.44 -15.66 -9.84
N ILE A 49 -3.91 -15.77 -11.05
CA ILE A 49 -2.88 -14.87 -11.58
C ILE A 49 -3.41 -13.44 -11.67
N ILE A 50 -4.63 -13.23 -12.20
CA ILE A 50 -5.26 -11.91 -12.27
C ILE A 50 -5.42 -11.31 -10.86
N LEU A 51 -5.86 -12.12 -9.90
CA LEU A 51 -6.07 -11.69 -8.52
C LEU A 51 -4.73 -11.31 -7.86
N ILE A 52 -3.65 -12.05 -8.12
CA ILE A 52 -2.30 -11.69 -7.66
C ILE A 52 -1.85 -10.37 -8.30
N ILE A 53 -2.01 -10.18 -9.62
CA ILE A 53 -1.62 -8.94 -10.31
C ILE A 53 -2.35 -7.72 -9.72
N ILE A 54 -3.64 -7.86 -9.38
CA ILE A 54 -4.44 -6.78 -8.79
C ILE A 54 -4.04 -6.51 -7.33
N THR A 55 -3.83 -7.55 -6.54
CA THR A 55 -3.58 -7.43 -5.09
C THR A 55 -2.12 -7.17 -4.72
N PHE A 56 -1.16 -7.60 -5.54
CA PHE A 56 0.26 -7.47 -5.25
C PHE A 56 0.73 -6.01 -5.06
N PRO A 57 0.34 -5.05 -5.93
CA PRO A 57 0.66 -3.65 -5.70
C PRO A 57 0.10 -3.11 -4.37
N LEU A 58 -1.10 -3.55 -3.96
CA LEU A 58 -1.72 -3.13 -2.69
C LEU A 58 -0.91 -3.62 -1.48
N VAL A 59 -0.49 -4.88 -1.49
CA VAL A 59 0.34 -5.47 -0.42
C VAL A 59 1.71 -4.79 -0.36
N LYS A 60 2.37 -4.62 -1.51
CA LYS A 60 3.67 -3.96 -1.61
C LYS A 60 3.63 -2.52 -1.07
N ASN A 61 2.66 -1.73 -1.52
CA ASN A 61 2.50 -0.36 -1.03
C ASN A 61 2.27 -0.30 0.47
N THR A 62 1.36 -1.12 0.99
CA THR A 62 1.06 -1.15 2.43
C THR A 62 2.31 -1.45 3.25
N TYR A 63 3.14 -2.38 2.79
CA TYR A 63 4.39 -2.73 3.45
C TYR A 63 5.43 -1.61 3.40
N GLU A 64 5.65 -1.00 2.23
CA GLU A 64 6.61 0.09 2.06
C GLU A 64 6.21 1.32 2.87
N ILE A 65 4.92 1.69 2.84
CA ILE A 65 4.37 2.79 3.65
C ILE A 65 4.56 2.50 5.14
N LYS A 66 4.24 1.27 5.59
CA LYS A 66 4.41 0.88 6.99
C LYS A 66 5.85 0.97 7.46
N THR A 67 6.77 0.53 6.61
CA THR A 67 8.21 0.59 6.89
C THR A 67 8.66 2.05 6.97
N PHE A 68 8.25 2.88 6.01
CA PHE A 68 8.57 4.29 6.00
C PHE A 68 8.05 5.02 7.25
N ILE A 69 6.78 4.83 7.61
CA ILE A 69 6.19 5.49 8.80
C ILE A 69 6.96 5.11 10.04
N ARG A 70 7.31 3.82 10.23
CA ARG A 70 8.08 3.35 11.38
C ARG A 70 9.43 4.05 11.50
N ASP A 71 10.07 4.31 10.38
CA ASP A 71 11.42 4.89 10.33
C ASP A 71 11.37 6.44 10.26
N SER A 72 10.17 7.02 10.18
CA SER A 72 9.95 8.47 10.12
C SER A 72 10.09 9.15 11.49
N ARG A 73 10.38 10.45 11.48
CA ARG A 73 10.40 11.29 12.70
C ARG A 73 9.05 11.33 13.41
N LEU A 74 7.94 11.26 12.65
CA LEU A 74 6.59 11.25 13.18
C LEU A 74 6.33 10.03 14.09
N ASN A 75 7.01 8.90 13.85
CA ASN A 75 6.80 7.65 14.62
C ASN A 75 7.01 7.81 16.12
N GLN A 76 7.90 8.71 16.54
CA GLN A 76 8.22 8.97 17.95
C GLN A 76 7.05 9.62 18.71
N TYR A 77 6.12 10.20 17.96
CA TYR A 77 5.02 11.01 18.46
C TYR A 77 3.66 10.35 18.29
N ILE A 78 3.60 9.16 17.68
CA ILE A 78 2.36 8.44 17.42
C ILE A 78 2.36 7.09 18.15
N SER A 79 1.22 6.73 18.72
CA SER A 79 1.02 5.44 19.39
C SER A 79 0.53 4.35 18.44
N SER A 80 -0.26 4.76 17.43
CA SER A 80 -0.84 3.88 16.43
C SER A 80 -1.21 4.69 15.19
N TYR A 81 -1.36 4.01 14.06
CA TYR A 81 -1.89 4.62 12.84
C TYR A 81 -2.66 3.60 12.03
N LYS A 82 -3.52 4.11 11.15
CA LYS A 82 -4.20 3.36 10.10
C LYS A 82 -3.94 4.02 8.75
N LEU A 83 -3.88 3.20 7.72
CA LEU A 83 -3.87 3.66 6.33
C LEU A 83 -5.30 3.61 5.79
N SER A 84 -5.70 4.63 5.05
CA SER A 84 -7.04 4.80 4.50
C SER A 84 -6.98 5.53 3.16
N GLY A 85 -8.13 5.79 2.55
CA GLY A 85 -8.20 6.40 1.21
C GLY A 85 -7.96 5.40 0.08
N PHE A 86 -8.08 5.88 -1.17
CA PHE A 86 -7.90 5.03 -2.34
C PHE A 86 -6.47 4.45 -2.36
N ARG A 87 -6.37 3.12 -2.33
CA ARG A 87 -5.12 2.33 -2.27
C ARG A 87 -4.19 2.65 -1.08
N ASN A 88 -4.75 2.91 0.10
CA ASN A 88 -4.02 3.10 1.37
C ASN A 88 -3.07 4.33 1.37
N SER A 89 -3.43 5.40 0.67
CA SER A 89 -2.60 6.60 0.52
C SER A 89 -2.70 7.59 1.70
N THR A 90 -3.75 7.58 2.50
CA THR A 90 -3.97 8.54 3.61
C THR A 90 -3.57 7.94 4.94
N VAL A 91 -2.82 8.69 5.76
CA VAL A 91 -2.43 8.27 7.12
C VAL A 91 -3.33 8.95 8.14
N ILE A 92 -3.86 8.17 9.08
CA ILE A 92 -4.57 8.68 10.25
C ILE A 92 -3.89 8.08 11.48
N ALA A 93 -3.20 8.91 12.25
CA ALA A 93 -2.40 8.51 13.38
C ALA A 93 -2.97 9.05 14.70
N LYS A 94 -2.78 8.31 15.79
CA LYS A 94 -3.04 8.78 17.14
C LYS A 94 -1.75 9.33 17.73
N GLY A 95 -1.66 10.64 17.88
CA GLY A 95 -0.52 11.30 18.50
C GLY A 95 -0.51 11.15 20.03
N ASN A 96 0.59 11.57 20.64
CA ASN A 96 0.76 11.66 22.09
C ASN A 96 0.99 13.12 22.52
N ASP A 97 1.02 13.38 23.82
CA ASP A 97 1.19 14.73 24.38
C ASP A 97 2.50 15.41 23.92
N LYS A 98 3.54 14.63 23.57
CA LYS A 98 4.79 15.19 23.04
C LYS A 98 4.62 15.74 21.63
N PHE A 99 3.69 15.21 20.83
CA PHE A 99 3.34 15.77 19.54
C PHE A 99 2.76 17.18 19.70
N GLU A 100 1.88 17.36 20.68
CA GLU A 100 1.21 18.63 20.95
C GLU A 100 2.19 19.74 21.33
N GLN A 101 3.25 19.38 22.04
CA GLN A 101 4.32 20.29 22.47
C GLN A 101 5.25 20.74 21.34
N LEU A 102 5.21 20.10 20.17
CA LEU A 102 6.00 20.53 19.01
C LEU A 102 5.50 21.89 18.50
N ASP A 103 6.42 22.71 18.00
CA ASP A 103 6.05 23.89 17.24
C ASP A 103 5.34 23.49 15.92
N ASN A 104 4.58 24.44 15.38
CA ASN A 104 3.75 24.19 14.19
C ASN A 104 4.61 23.88 12.95
N ASP A 105 5.84 24.38 12.88
CA ASP A 105 6.75 24.15 11.76
C ASP A 105 7.23 22.70 11.77
N LEU A 106 7.63 22.17 12.93
CA LEU A 106 8.00 20.76 13.10
C LEU A 106 6.82 19.82 12.91
N LYS A 107 5.63 20.17 13.43
CA LYS A 107 4.40 19.39 13.18
C LYS A 107 4.15 19.27 11.68
N PHE A 108 4.20 20.39 10.97
CA PHE A 108 4.04 20.41 9.52
C PHE A 108 5.15 19.62 8.81
N GLU A 109 6.43 19.85 9.14
CA GLU A 109 7.58 19.16 8.53
C GLU A 109 7.43 17.63 8.63
N TYR A 110 7.10 17.12 9.82
CA TYR A 110 7.03 15.68 10.06
C TYR A 110 5.84 15.05 9.34
N MET A 111 4.66 15.69 9.40
CA MET A 111 3.47 15.20 8.71
C MET A 111 3.63 15.29 7.18
N GLU A 112 4.24 16.37 6.68
CA GLU A 112 4.44 16.61 5.25
C GLU A 112 5.52 15.69 4.66
N SER A 113 6.57 15.39 5.42
CA SER A 113 7.57 14.39 5.05
C SER A 113 6.93 13.02 4.84
N VAL A 114 6.04 12.61 5.75
CA VAL A 114 5.24 11.39 5.59
C VAL A 114 4.36 11.46 4.35
N ARG A 115 3.71 12.61 4.13
CA ARG A 115 2.84 12.80 2.96
C ARG A 115 3.60 12.60 1.65
N LYS A 116 4.73 13.31 1.47
CA LYS A 116 5.54 13.26 0.24
C LYS A 116 6.10 11.88 -0.05
N ASN A 117 6.53 11.15 0.97
CA ASN A 117 7.10 9.81 0.77
C ASN A 117 6.04 8.78 0.36
N ILE A 118 4.85 8.84 0.97
CA ILE A 118 3.76 7.96 0.55
C ILE A 118 3.30 8.28 -0.87
N ILE A 119 3.24 9.57 -1.25
CA ILE A 119 2.99 9.97 -2.66
C ILE A 119 4.00 9.30 -3.58
N SER A 120 5.29 9.34 -3.24
CA SER A 120 6.35 8.73 -4.04
C SER A 120 6.18 7.20 -4.14
N ILE A 121 5.89 6.52 -3.04
CA ILE A 121 5.68 5.06 -2.99
C ILE A 121 4.48 4.65 -3.84
N VAL A 122 3.34 5.32 -3.67
CA VAL A 122 2.10 5.07 -4.42
C VAL A 122 2.32 5.32 -5.91
N SER A 123 2.97 6.43 -6.28
CA SER A 123 3.25 6.76 -7.68
C SER A 123 4.14 5.69 -8.34
N TYR A 124 5.18 5.23 -7.62
CA TYR A 124 6.11 4.23 -8.14
C TYR A 124 5.46 2.86 -8.34
N ASN A 125 4.62 2.43 -7.38
CA ASN A 125 4.05 1.09 -7.41
C ASN A 125 2.78 0.96 -8.27
N TYR A 126 2.14 2.07 -8.64
CA TYR A 126 0.93 2.08 -9.47
C TYR A 126 1.09 2.74 -10.84
N GLY A 127 2.20 3.44 -11.09
CA GLY A 127 2.45 4.11 -12.37
C GLY A 127 3.19 3.22 -13.37
N ILE A 128 2.48 2.75 -14.42
CA ILE A 128 2.73 3.05 -15.86
C ILE A 128 1.57 2.45 -16.68
N GLY A 129 0.81 3.33 -17.35
CA GLY A 129 -0.23 3.06 -18.34
C GLY A 129 -0.98 4.35 -18.69
N ASP A 130 -1.34 4.58 -19.97
CA ASP A 130 -1.82 5.88 -20.50
C ASP A 130 -3.09 6.44 -19.84
N GLY A 131 -3.86 5.65 -19.09
CA GLY A 131 -4.99 6.10 -18.26
C GLY A 131 -4.68 6.25 -16.76
N GLY A 132 -3.54 5.74 -16.29
CA GLY A 132 -3.15 5.71 -14.87
C GLY A 132 -2.69 7.05 -14.32
N TYR A 133 -2.30 8.01 -15.19
CA TYR A 133 -1.86 9.33 -14.75
C TYR A 133 -2.99 10.13 -14.06
N ILE A 134 -4.23 10.03 -14.57
CA ILE A 134 -5.39 10.75 -14.02
C ILE A 134 -5.77 10.16 -12.65
N GLU A 135 -5.87 8.83 -12.54
CA GLU A 135 -6.14 8.16 -11.25
C GLU A 135 -5.07 8.49 -10.21
N ILE A 136 -3.78 8.44 -10.57
CA ILE A 136 -2.69 8.76 -9.65
C ILE A 136 -2.72 10.24 -9.25
N HIS A 137 -3.08 11.13 -10.16
CA HIS A 137 -3.18 12.56 -9.84
C HIS A 137 -4.32 12.85 -8.86
N GLU A 138 -5.49 12.23 -9.05
CA GLU A 138 -6.62 12.30 -8.11
C GLU A 138 -6.28 11.68 -6.75
N MET A 139 -5.53 10.56 -6.74
CA MET A 139 -5.04 9.94 -5.49
C MET A 139 -4.16 10.88 -4.68
N ILE A 140 -3.24 11.57 -5.34
CA ILE A 140 -2.24 12.44 -4.72
C ILE A 140 -2.88 13.75 -4.27
N SER A 141 -3.83 14.29 -5.05
CA SER A 141 -4.48 15.56 -4.75
C SER A 141 -5.33 15.48 -3.48
N ASP A 142 -5.94 14.32 -3.20
CA ASP A 142 -6.77 14.11 -2.01
C ASP A 142 -6.05 13.53 -0.80
N MET A 143 -4.80 13.09 -0.99
CA MET A 143 -4.00 12.54 0.09
C MET A 143 -3.75 13.57 1.21
N LYS A 144 -3.93 13.10 2.46
CA LYS A 144 -3.66 13.85 3.69
C LYS A 144 -2.97 12.98 4.73
N VAL A 145 -2.36 13.64 5.72
CA VAL A 145 -1.92 13.00 6.96
C VAL A 145 -2.67 13.67 8.11
N GLU A 146 -3.32 12.86 8.94
CA GLU A 146 -4.07 13.29 10.12
C GLU A 146 -3.36 12.76 11.38
N VAL A 147 -3.24 13.61 12.39
CA VAL A 147 -2.75 13.24 13.73
C VAL A 147 -3.78 13.72 14.75
N ASP A 148 -4.44 12.77 15.41
CA ASP A 148 -5.43 13.02 16.45
C ASP A 148 -4.74 12.96 17.82
N VAL A 149 -4.84 14.02 18.63
CA VAL A 149 -4.31 14.13 20.01
C VAL A 149 -5.43 14.59 20.93
N GLY A 150 -6.03 13.67 21.69
CA GLY A 150 -7.20 14.00 22.51
C GLY A 150 -8.36 14.50 21.64
N GLU A 151 -8.77 15.76 21.85
CA GLU A 151 -9.79 16.44 21.05
C GLU A 151 -9.20 17.19 19.84
N ASP A 152 -7.88 17.36 19.80
CA ASP A 152 -7.20 18.07 18.73
C ASP A 152 -6.96 17.19 17.51
N LYS A 153 -7.35 17.72 16.35
CA LYS A 153 -7.16 17.08 15.06
C LYS A 153 -6.26 17.93 14.17
N TYR A 154 -5.03 17.47 13.99
CA TYR A 154 -4.07 18.06 13.07
C TYR A 154 -4.20 17.42 11.70
N VAL A 155 -4.30 18.22 10.64
CA VAL A 155 -4.41 17.74 9.26
C VAL A 155 -3.44 18.49 8.37
N THR A 156 -2.59 17.77 7.64
CA THR A 156 -1.84 18.32 6.51
C THR A 156 -2.42 17.85 5.17
N LYS A 157 -2.69 18.80 4.29
CA LYS A 157 -3.03 18.59 2.88
C LYS A 157 -2.35 19.68 2.06
N GLY A 158 -1.40 19.28 1.22
CA GLY A 158 -0.59 20.23 0.43
C GLY A 158 0.37 21.04 1.32
N SER A 159 0.38 22.36 1.17
CA SER A 159 1.27 23.26 1.91
C SER A 159 0.63 23.85 3.17
N THR A 160 -0.36 23.18 3.78
CA THR A 160 -1.09 23.74 4.93
C THR A 160 -1.18 22.75 6.07
N LEU A 161 -1.01 23.23 7.30
CA LEU A 161 -1.36 22.52 8.54
C LEU A 161 -2.63 23.15 9.12
N LYS A 162 -3.61 22.32 9.45
CA LYS A 162 -4.84 22.74 10.13
C LYS A 162 -5.00 22.06 11.47
N LEU A 163 -5.46 22.80 12.48
CA LEU A 163 -5.93 22.28 13.76
C LEU A 163 -7.44 22.49 13.83
N ASN A 164 -8.20 21.39 13.97
CA ASN A 164 -9.65 21.43 14.08
C ASN A 164 -10.35 22.23 12.95
N GLY A 165 -9.69 22.32 11.79
CA GLY A 165 -10.16 23.07 10.61
C GLY A 165 -9.55 24.47 10.45
N GLU A 166 -8.95 25.05 11.49
CA GLU A 166 -8.29 26.35 11.46
C GLU A 166 -6.83 26.23 10.98
N VAL A 167 -6.36 27.17 10.17
CA VAL A 167 -5.01 27.13 9.59
C VAL A 167 -3.98 27.56 10.63
N LEU A 168 -3.04 26.67 10.96
CA LEU A 168 -1.91 26.95 11.85
C LEU A 168 -0.62 27.29 11.12
N TYR A 169 -0.47 26.83 9.88
CA TYR A 169 0.74 27.00 9.07
C TYR A 169 0.41 27.01 7.57
N LYS A 170 1.13 27.83 6.79
CA LYS A 170 1.00 27.95 5.33
C LYS A 170 2.34 28.26 4.66
#